data_AF-A0A969L300-F1
#
_entry.id   AF-A0A969L300-F1
#
_cell.length_a   1.000
_cell.length_b   1.000
_cell.length_c   1.000
_cell.angle_alpha   90.00
_cell.angle_beta   90.00
_cell.angle_gamma   90.00
#
_symmetry.space_group_name_H-M   'P 1'
#
loop_
_entity.id
_entity.type
_entity.pdbx_description
1 polymer ?
#
loop_
_entity_poly.entity_id
_entity_poly.type
_entity_poly.pdbx_seq_one_letter_code
_entity_poly.pdbx_strand_id
1 'polypeptide(L)'
;EGFFENCHRLLKQEGILIISTPNPFYTGVFYGAAFKGLPLISPEHTCWIDPQCLAQLSTRFGCIISEIYFIQNSWKLPYYIWDSENHPFDILNEKWINNSFGFKLKRKVLGLIFALFYEPYKTLVGTNSKLVKYSDYIAVLKKSNNFMV
;
A
#
# COMPACT_ATOMS: atom_id res chain seq x y z
N GLU A 1 -5.57 -1.75 27.13
CA GLU A 1 -6.09 -2.54 25.99
C GLU A 1 -5.73 -1.89 24.67
N GLY A 2 -4.55 -2.24 24.15
CA GLY A 2 -4.13 -1.94 22.79
C GLY A 2 -4.09 -3.21 21.92
N PHE A 3 -4.10 -3.04 20.59
CA PHE A 3 -4.01 -4.15 19.64
C PHE A 3 -2.80 -5.06 19.93
N PHE A 4 -1.60 -4.49 20.02
CA PHE A 4 -0.37 -5.27 20.24
C PHE A 4 -0.29 -5.92 21.63
N GLU A 5 -0.81 -5.28 22.66
CA GLU A 5 -0.93 -5.84 24.01
C GLU A 5 -1.79 -7.12 23.99
N ASN A 6 -2.94 -7.06 23.32
CA ASN A 6 -3.81 -8.22 23.16
C ASN A 6 -3.19 -9.31 22.28
N CYS A 7 -2.55 -8.95 21.17
CA CYS A 7 -1.82 -9.91 20.36
C CYS A 7 -0.72 -10.61 21.17
N HIS A 8 0.08 -9.87 21.93
CA HIS A 8 1.11 -10.46 22.79
C HIS A 8 0.50 -11.40 23.83
N ARG A 9 -0.58 -11.01 24.50
CA ARG A 9 -1.24 -11.85 25.51
C ARG A 9 -1.80 -13.15 24.93
N LEU A 10 -2.42 -13.08 23.76
CA LEU A 10 -3.15 -14.20 23.15
C LEU A 10 -2.27 -15.11 22.27
N LEU A 11 -1.14 -14.62 21.79
CA LEU A 11 -0.23 -15.39 20.93
C LEU A 11 0.50 -16.46 21.76
N LYS A 12 0.58 -17.70 21.24
CA LYS A 12 1.41 -18.76 21.83
C LYS A 12 2.90 -18.42 21.71
N GLN A 13 3.77 -19.09 22.46
CA GLN A 13 5.22 -18.83 22.43
C GLN A 13 5.81 -18.92 21.00
N GLU A 14 5.48 -19.99 20.28
CA GLU A 14 5.86 -20.19 18.88
C GLU A 14 4.79 -19.67 17.89
N GLY A 15 3.85 -18.86 18.38
CA GLY A 15 2.81 -18.27 17.55
C GLY A 15 3.38 -17.20 16.63
N ILE A 16 2.75 -17.06 15.47
CA ILE A 16 3.09 -16.05 14.47
C ILE A 16 1.93 -15.06 14.33
N LEU A 17 2.25 -13.78 14.39
CA LEU A 17 1.34 -12.69 14.04
C LEU A 17 1.71 -12.17 12.64
N ILE A 18 0.75 -12.19 11.72
CA ILE A 18 0.94 -11.67 10.36
C ILE A 18 0.17 -10.37 10.25
N ILE A 19 0.87 -9.29 9.86
CA ILE A 19 0.26 -7.98 9.63
C ILE A 19 0.50 -7.59 8.18
N SER A 20 -0.58 -7.34 7.43
CA SER A 20 -0.53 -6.72 6.12
C SER A 20 -0.93 -5.24 6.23
N THR A 21 -0.19 -4.36 5.59
CA THR A 21 -0.54 -2.93 5.53
C THR A 21 -0.07 -2.30 4.23
N PRO A 22 -0.77 -1.26 3.73
CA PRO A 22 -0.29 -0.41 2.67
C PRO A 22 1.12 0.14 2.98
N ASN A 23 1.95 0.22 1.96
CA ASN A 23 3.31 0.72 2.04
C ASN A 23 3.35 2.23 1.71
N PRO A 24 3.68 3.11 2.68
CA PRO A 24 3.72 4.55 2.45
C PRO A 24 4.77 5.00 1.44
N PHE A 25 5.82 4.19 1.22
CA PHE A 25 6.89 4.53 0.29
C PHE A 25 6.60 4.11 -1.15
N TYR A 26 5.42 3.53 -1.42
CA TYR A 26 5.08 3.16 -2.79
C TYR A 26 4.95 4.39 -3.67
N THR A 27 5.86 4.50 -4.64
CA THR A 27 5.93 5.63 -5.57
C THR A 27 4.66 5.82 -6.40
N GLY A 28 3.87 4.77 -6.64
CA GLY A 28 2.60 4.88 -7.33
C GLY A 28 1.59 5.79 -6.60
N VAL A 29 1.58 5.76 -5.26
CA VAL A 29 0.75 6.66 -4.45
C VAL A 29 1.27 8.09 -4.52
N PHE A 30 2.59 8.28 -4.42
CA PHE A 30 3.21 9.60 -4.55
C PHE A 30 2.89 10.25 -5.90
N TYR A 31 3.10 9.54 -7.01
CA TYR A 31 2.80 10.06 -8.35
C TYR A 31 1.29 10.23 -8.58
N GLY A 32 0.47 9.35 -8.00
CA GLY A 32 -0.98 9.54 -7.96
C GLY A 32 -1.35 10.87 -7.31
N ALA A 33 -0.88 11.11 -6.09
CA ALA A 33 -1.10 12.37 -5.39
C ALA A 33 -0.55 13.58 -6.15
N ALA A 34 0.67 13.48 -6.70
CA ALA A 34 1.32 14.58 -7.42
C ALA A 34 0.59 14.96 -8.71
N PHE A 35 0.06 13.98 -9.46
CA PHE A 35 -0.62 14.24 -10.74
C PHE A 35 -2.13 14.46 -10.60
N LYS A 36 -2.76 14.00 -9.51
CA LYS A 36 -4.22 14.07 -9.32
C LYS A 36 -4.69 14.88 -8.13
N GLY A 37 -3.79 15.28 -7.24
CA GLY A 37 -4.16 15.97 -6.00
C GLY A 37 -4.93 15.10 -5.01
N LEU A 38 -5.11 13.80 -5.28
CA LEU A 38 -5.81 12.85 -4.41
C LEU A 38 -5.05 11.53 -4.37
N PRO A 39 -4.64 11.05 -3.19
CA PRO A 39 -4.04 9.73 -3.07
C PRO A 39 -5.15 8.66 -3.14
N LEU A 40 -4.97 7.65 -4.00
CA LEU A 40 -5.83 6.46 -4.08
C LEU A 40 -5.63 5.59 -2.85
N ILE A 41 -6.29 5.94 -1.76
CA ILE A 41 -6.26 5.24 -0.49
C ILE A 41 -7.70 5.01 -0.04
N SER A 42 -7.95 3.92 0.68
CA SER A 42 -9.22 3.69 1.34
C SER A 42 -9.61 4.89 2.21
N PRO A 43 -10.88 5.35 2.19
CA PRO A 43 -11.34 6.42 3.06
C PRO A 43 -11.26 6.08 4.56
N GLU A 44 -11.17 4.79 4.90
CA GLU A 44 -11.00 4.33 6.29
C GLU A 44 -9.53 4.38 6.76
N HIS A 45 -8.59 4.69 5.87
CA HIS A 45 -7.18 4.74 6.20
C HIS A 45 -6.84 6.00 7.02
N THR A 46 -6.49 5.80 8.29
CA THR A 46 -6.25 6.91 9.22
C THR A 46 -4.77 7.24 9.43
N CYS A 47 -3.86 6.28 9.19
CA CYS A 47 -2.44 6.50 9.38
C CYS A 47 -1.59 5.55 8.53
N TRP A 48 -0.41 6.03 8.15
CA TRP A 48 0.62 5.24 7.52
C TRP A 48 1.47 4.51 8.56
N ILE A 49 1.63 3.21 8.38
CA ILE A 49 2.55 2.39 9.16
C ILE A 49 3.60 1.88 8.19
N ASP A 50 4.81 2.41 8.30
CA ASP A 50 5.96 1.89 7.57
C ASP A 50 6.66 0.75 8.35
N PRO A 51 7.55 -0.03 7.71
CA PRO A 51 8.21 -1.14 8.39
C PRO A 51 9.01 -0.76 9.65
N GLN A 52 9.63 0.42 9.68
CA GLN A 52 10.37 0.91 10.84
C GLN A 52 9.43 1.32 11.97
N CYS A 53 8.35 2.03 11.66
CA CYS A 53 7.28 2.34 12.61
C CYS A 53 6.70 1.06 13.22
N LEU A 54 6.38 0.06 12.39
CA LEU A 54 5.86 -1.23 12.85
C LEU A 54 6.86 -1.97 13.73
N ALA A 55 8.16 -1.95 13.40
CA ALA A 55 9.20 -2.58 14.18
C ALA A 55 9.31 -1.95 15.58
N GLN A 56 9.32 -0.62 15.66
CA GLN A 56 9.37 0.10 16.93
C GLN A 56 8.12 -0.14 17.77
N LEU A 57 6.94 -0.06 17.15
CA LEU A 57 5.67 -0.26 17.83
C LEU A 57 5.57 -1.68 18.39
N SER A 58 5.79 -2.70 17.56
CA SER A 58 5.72 -4.10 18.00
C SER A 58 6.72 -4.44 19.10
N THR A 59 7.95 -3.91 19.02
CA THR A 59 9.00 -4.15 20.02
C THR A 59 8.59 -3.64 21.41
N ARG A 60 7.89 -2.50 21.49
CA ARG A 60 7.37 -1.95 22.76
C ARG A 60 6.35 -2.85 23.44
N PHE A 61 5.76 -3.79 22.71
CA PHE A 61 4.75 -4.73 23.21
C PHE A 61 5.24 -6.20 23.13
N GLY A 62 6.56 -6.43 23.12
CA GLY A 62 7.11 -7.77 23.24
C GLY A 62 6.95 -8.63 21.99
N CYS A 63 6.83 -8.01 20.82
CA CYS A 63 6.85 -8.68 19.53
C CYS A 63 8.03 -8.15 18.69
N ILE A 64 8.65 -9.01 17.89
CA ILE A 64 9.71 -8.63 16.95
C ILE A 64 9.31 -9.03 15.54
N ILE A 65 9.65 -8.20 14.56
CA ILE A 65 9.51 -8.57 13.15
C ILE A 65 10.63 -9.54 12.79
N SER A 66 10.27 -10.76 12.38
CA SER A 66 11.25 -11.73 11.85
C SER A 66 11.47 -11.58 10.36
N GLU A 67 10.41 -11.27 9.60
CA GLU A 67 10.46 -11.22 8.13
C GLU A 67 9.55 -10.11 7.59
N ILE A 68 9.93 -9.52 6.45
CA ILE A 68 9.13 -8.54 5.70
C ILE A 68 9.07 -8.99 4.25
N TYR A 69 7.85 -9.06 3.71
CA TYR A 69 7.55 -9.40 2.33
C TYR A 69 6.84 -8.24 1.66
N PHE A 70 7.37 -7.74 0.56
CA PHE A 70 6.71 -6.71 -0.24
C PHE A 70 5.80 -7.34 -1.29
N ILE A 71 4.58 -6.83 -1.41
CA ILE A 71 3.55 -7.39 -2.28
C ILE A 71 3.28 -6.48 -3.48
N GLN A 72 3.22 -7.10 -4.65
CA GLN A 72 2.73 -6.44 -5.84
C GLN A 72 1.22 -6.61 -5.97
N ASN A 73 0.46 -5.54 -5.77
CA ASN A 73 -0.95 -5.54 -6.11
C ASN A 73 -1.19 -5.35 -7.60
N SER A 74 -2.41 -5.72 -8.02
CA SER A 74 -2.87 -5.64 -9.40
C SER A 74 -3.09 -4.19 -9.89
N TRP A 75 -3.23 -3.25 -8.96
CA TRP A 75 -3.52 -1.86 -9.28
C TRP A 75 -2.30 -1.15 -9.91
N LYS A 76 -2.54 -0.36 -10.96
CA LYS A 76 -1.52 0.40 -11.67
C LYS A 76 -1.99 1.84 -11.90
N LEU A 77 -1.15 2.82 -11.58
CA LEU A 77 -1.46 4.25 -11.73
C LEU A 77 -2.07 4.64 -13.10
N PRO A 78 -1.58 4.13 -14.25
CA PRO A 78 -2.18 4.47 -15.56
C PRO A 78 -3.67 4.11 -15.67
N TYR A 79 -4.16 3.15 -14.90
CA TYR A 79 -5.57 2.78 -14.89
C TYR A 79 -6.44 3.86 -14.24
N TYR A 80 -5.94 4.52 -13.20
CA TYR A 80 -6.68 5.47 -12.35
C TYR A 80 -6.44 6.94 -12.69
N ILE A 81 -5.54 7.24 -13.63
CA ILE A 81 -5.23 8.61 -14.09
C ILE A 81 -6.42 9.35 -14.70
N TRP A 82 -7.62 8.77 -14.72
CA TRP A 82 -8.85 9.37 -15.24
C TRP A 82 -9.92 9.63 -14.18
N ASP A 83 -9.59 9.36 -12.91
CA ASP A 83 -10.47 9.72 -11.82
C ASP A 83 -10.73 11.24 -11.83
N SER A 84 -12.01 11.60 -11.81
CA SER A 84 -12.55 12.95 -11.98
C SER A 84 -14.01 13.00 -11.55
N GLU A 85 -14.54 14.19 -11.27
CA GLU A 85 -15.94 14.38 -10.83
C GLU A 85 -16.98 13.79 -11.81
N ASN A 86 -16.69 13.83 -13.12
CA ASN A 86 -17.61 13.31 -14.16
C ASN A 86 -17.54 11.78 -14.32
N HIS A 87 -16.39 11.20 -13.99
CA HIS A 87 -16.13 9.76 -14.10
C HIS A 87 -15.37 9.25 -12.87
N PRO A 88 -15.98 9.29 -11.67
CA PRO A 88 -15.27 8.94 -10.46
C PRO A 88 -14.97 7.45 -10.41
N PHE A 89 -13.82 7.07 -9.85
CA PHE A 89 -13.52 5.69 -9.53
C PHE A 89 -14.01 5.36 -8.11
N ASP A 90 -14.93 4.41 -8.01
CA ASP A 90 -15.36 3.85 -6.73
C ASP A 90 -14.30 2.88 -6.23
N ILE A 91 -13.51 3.34 -5.25
CA ILE A 91 -12.43 2.56 -4.62
C ILE A 91 -12.99 1.34 -3.87
N LEU A 92 -14.15 1.46 -3.24
CA LEU A 92 -14.72 0.39 -2.40
C LEU A 92 -15.28 -0.75 -3.25
N ASN A 93 -15.91 -0.42 -4.37
CA ASN A 93 -16.49 -1.41 -5.29
C ASN A 93 -15.59 -1.75 -6.49
N GLU A 94 -14.39 -1.16 -6.55
CA GLU A 94 -13.41 -1.28 -7.62
C GLU A 94 -13.97 -1.03 -9.04
N LYS A 95 -14.88 -0.06 -9.17
CA LYS A 95 -15.62 0.21 -10.43
C LYS A 95 -15.60 1.67 -10.81
N TRP A 96 -15.54 1.93 -12.12
CA TRP A 96 -15.74 3.27 -12.66
C TRP A 96 -17.23 3.61 -12.66
N ILE A 97 -17.57 4.73 -12.03
CA ILE A 97 -18.90 5.32 -12.10
C ILE A 97 -19.04 6.01 -13.48
N ASN A 98 -20.22 5.90 -14.10
CA ASN A 98 -20.48 6.45 -15.44
C ASN A 98 -19.52 5.94 -16.54
N ASN A 99 -19.18 4.65 -16.51
CA ASN A 99 -18.21 4.02 -17.41
C ASN A 99 -18.78 3.69 -18.80
N SER A 100 -19.09 4.71 -19.59
CA SER A 100 -19.56 4.54 -20.98
C SER A 100 -18.52 3.83 -21.85
N PHE A 101 -18.97 3.20 -22.94
CA PHE A 101 -18.06 2.52 -23.88
C PHE A 101 -16.99 3.48 -24.44
N GLY A 102 -17.39 4.70 -24.83
CA GLY A 102 -16.46 5.72 -25.32
C GLY A 102 -15.44 6.14 -24.25
N PHE A 103 -15.86 6.30 -23.00
CA PHE A 103 -14.94 6.60 -21.91
C PHE A 103 -13.96 5.45 -21.64
N LYS A 104 -14.43 4.20 -21.64
CA LYS A 104 -13.58 3.01 -21.51
C LYS A 104 -12.49 2.97 -22.58
N LEU A 105 -12.82 3.27 -23.84
CA LEU A 105 -11.86 3.31 -24.94
C LEU A 105 -10.85 4.45 -24.75
N LYS A 106 -11.31 5.66 -24.43
CA LYS A 106 -10.45 6.81 -24.15
C LYS A 106 -9.46 6.53 -23.02
N ARG A 107 -9.92 5.98 -21.89
CA ARG A 107 -9.05 5.59 -20.77
C ARG A 107 -7.98 4.60 -21.19
N LYS A 108 -8.33 3.60 -22.01
CA LYS A 108 -7.38 2.58 -22.45
C LYS A 108 -6.27 3.19 -23.31
N VAL A 109 -6.62 4.02 -24.29
CA VAL A 109 -5.64 4.67 -25.18
C VAL A 109 -4.74 5.61 -24.41
N LEU A 110 -5.32 6.47 -23.56
CA LEU A 110 -4.55 7.48 -22.83
C LEU A 110 -3.73 6.87 -21.69
N GLY A 111 -4.22 5.80 -21.05
CA GLY A 111 -3.45 5.02 -20.09
C GLY A 111 -2.22 4.36 -20.73
N LEU A 112 -2.33 3.89 -21.98
CA LEU A 112 -1.18 3.38 -22.73
C LEU A 112 -0.16 4.48 -23.03
N ILE A 113 -0.62 5.66 -23.48
CA ILE A 113 0.26 6.81 -23.73
C ILE A 113 0.95 7.24 -22.43
N PHE A 114 0.22 7.36 -21.33
CA PHE A 114 0.81 7.69 -20.04
C PHE A 114 1.85 6.65 -19.61
N ALA A 115 1.54 5.35 -19.72
CA ALA A 115 2.48 4.27 -19.39
C ALA A 115 3.77 4.33 -20.24
N LEU A 116 3.66 4.69 -21.53
CA LEU A 116 4.80 4.84 -22.43
C LEU A 116 5.84 5.85 -21.91
N PHE A 117 5.39 6.95 -21.29
CA PHE A 117 6.28 7.96 -20.72
C PHE A 117 6.63 7.70 -19.26
N TYR A 118 5.68 7.18 -18.48
CA TYR A 118 5.81 6.98 -17.04
C TYR A 118 6.79 5.85 -16.68
N GLU A 119 6.76 4.71 -17.36
CA GLU A 119 7.64 3.57 -17.03
C GLU A 119 9.13 3.87 -17.27
N PRO A 120 9.53 4.53 -18.40
CA PRO A 120 10.91 4.98 -18.58
C PRO A 120 11.33 6.02 -17.54
N TYR A 121 10.48 7.00 -17.25
CA TYR A 121 10.74 8.01 -16.21
C TYR A 121 10.97 7.35 -14.84
N LYS A 122 10.09 6.41 -14.47
CA LYS A 122 10.19 5.66 -13.21
C LYS A 122 11.53 4.90 -13.08
N THR A 123 12.00 4.35 -14.20
CA THR A 123 13.29 3.65 -14.28
C THR A 123 14.46 4.63 -14.18
N LEU A 124 14.39 5.79 -14.85
CA LEU A 124 15.41 6.83 -14.83
C LEU A 124 15.62 7.42 -13.43
N VAL A 125 14.54 7.66 -12.69
CA VAL A 125 14.58 8.21 -11.32
C VAL A 125 15.02 7.16 -10.28
N GLY A 126 15.35 5.94 -10.70
CA GLY A 126 15.98 4.95 -9.84
C GLY A 126 15.05 4.36 -8.78
N THR A 127 13.74 4.31 -9.05
CA THR A 127 12.74 3.72 -8.14
C THR A 127 12.73 2.18 -8.17
N ASN A 128 13.92 1.58 -8.07
CA ASN A 128 14.15 0.15 -8.23
C ASN A 128 14.22 -0.62 -6.90
N SER A 129 14.26 0.08 -5.75
CA SER A 129 14.25 -0.59 -4.47
C SER A 129 12.91 -1.29 -4.23
N LYS A 130 12.93 -2.43 -3.55
CA LYS A 130 11.69 -3.15 -3.18
C LYS A 130 10.75 -2.23 -2.39
N LEU A 131 11.31 -1.39 -1.52
CA LEU A 131 10.57 -0.44 -0.70
C LEU A 131 9.71 0.53 -1.51
N VAL A 132 10.14 0.95 -2.70
CA VAL A 132 9.40 1.97 -3.47
C VAL A 132 8.59 1.40 -4.62
N LYS A 133 8.81 0.11 -4.94
CA LYS A 133 8.21 -0.59 -6.08
C LYS A 133 6.87 -1.23 -5.77
N TYR A 134 6.66 -1.64 -4.53
CA TYR A 134 5.52 -2.45 -4.11
C TYR A 134 4.55 -1.64 -3.24
N SER A 135 3.26 -1.83 -3.46
CA SER A 135 2.20 -1.03 -2.85
C SER A 135 1.92 -1.39 -1.39
N ASP A 136 2.28 -2.59 -0.99
CA ASP A 136 1.93 -3.17 0.30
C ASP A 136 3.09 -4.01 0.81
N TYR A 137 3.07 -4.30 2.11
CA TYR A 137 3.96 -5.28 2.69
C TYR A 137 3.24 -6.13 3.75
N ILE A 138 3.74 -7.34 3.92
CA ILE A 138 3.44 -8.23 5.04
C ILE A 138 4.64 -8.24 5.97
N ALA A 139 4.38 -8.05 7.26
CA ALA A 139 5.35 -8.31 8.31
C ALA A 139 4.93 -9.57 9.09
N VAL A 140 5.92 -10.44 9.31
CA VAL A 140 5.80 -11.62 10.16
C VAL A 140 6.40 -11.28 11.51
N LEU A 141 5.59 -11.35 12.56
CA LEU A 141 5.97 -11.01 13.93
C LEU A 141 5.95 -12.24 14.82
N LYS A 142 6.91 -12.32 15.74
CA LYS A 142 7.03 -13.36 16.76
C LYS A 142 7.14 -12.74 18.14
N LYS A 143 6.82 -13.49 19.19
CA LYS A 143 7.09 -13.06 20.56
C LYS A 143 8.58 -12.85 20.78
N SER A 144 8.92 -11.79 21.50
CA SER A 144 10.28 -11.58 22.00
C SER A 144 10.49 -12.44 23.24
N ASN A 145 11.55 -13.25 23.25
CA ASN A 145 11.92 -14.07 24.41
C ASN A 145 12.43 -13.24 25.60
N ASN A 146 12.83 -11.98 25.35
CA ASN A 146 13.45 -11.11 26.35
C ASN A 146 12.51 -9.99 26.83
N PHE A 147 11.20 -10.11 26.58
CA PHE A 147 10.25 -9.10 27.01
C PHE A 147 9.91 -9.29 28.50
N MET A 148 10.50 -8.45 29.34
CA MET A 148 10.08 -8.28 30.73
C MET A 148 9.12 -7.08 30.78
N VAL A 149 7.89 -7.33 31.23
CA VAL A 149 6.85 -6.31 31.44
C VAL A 149 7.21 -5.41 32.61
#